data_AF-A0A949IAD9-F1
#
_entry.id   AF-A0A949IAD9-F1
#
_cell.length_a   1.000
_cell.length_b   1.000
_cell.length_c   1.000
_cell.angle_alpha   90.00
_cell.angle_beta   90.00
_cell.angle_gamma   90.00
#
_symmetry.space_group_name_H-M   'P 1'
#
loop_
_entity.id
_entity.type
_entity.pdbx_description
1 polymer ?
#
loop_
_entity_poly.entity_id
_entity_poly.type
_entity_poly.pdbx_seq_one_letter_code
_entity_poly.pdbx_strand_id
1 'polypeptide(L)'
;MIRLALGAACLSFCVVFAPAKAAPLLSITPALPETTWALPAKVCGGFVADQLNLVVSDRGKILAQNTFCSSYGSAKARLITDHAHHHFVLLEYKAGRGANATTTYLALDRLDPELTEVLRVPLSWGTGPTARFTYHYTVGLPAPGGVDLILKGQEDGRPDCCVPRASNLTIHVSN
;
A
#
# COMPACT_ATOMS: atom_id res chain seq x y z
N MET A 1 24.21 -74.13 -8.33
CA MET A 1 24.18 -73.04 -7.33
C MET A 1 24.12 -71.72 -8.08
N ILE A 2 22.96 -71.07 -8.12
CA ILE A 2 22.71 -69.85 -8.91
C ILE A 2 22.83 -68.65 -7.95
N ARG A 3 23.81 -67.76 -8.18
CA ARG A 3 23.96 -66.51 -7.43
C ARG A 3 23.15 -65.41 -8.11
N LEU A 4 22.02 -65.03 -7.51
CA LEU A 4 21.31 -63.78 -7.85
C LEU A 4 22.12 -62.60 -7.30
N ALA A 5 22.64 -61.76 -8.19
CA ALA A 5 23.22 -60.47 -7.83
C ALA A 5 22.10 -59.41 -7.82
N LEU A 6 21.71 -58.97 -6.62
CA LEU A 6 20.80 -57.85 -6.41
C LEU A 6 21.57 -56.54 -6.64
N GLY A 7 21.35 -55.90 -7.80
CA GLY A 7 21.87 -54.57 -8.09
C GLY A 7 21.03 -53.50 -7.39
N ALA A 8 21.61 -52.84 -6.38
CA ALA A 8 21.01 -51.70 -5.72
C ALA A 8 21.11 -50.46 -6.62
N ALA A 9 20.02 -50.10 -7.30
CA ALA A 9 19.91 -48.87 -8.06
C ALA A 9 19.74 -47.69 -7.08
N CYS A 10 20.82 -46.92 -6.88
CA CYS A 10 20.81 -45.70 -6.09
C CYS A 10 20.13 -44.60 -6.92
N LEU A 11 18.82 -44.38 -6.70
CA LEU A 11 18.10 -43.23 -7.25
C LEU A 11 18.64 -41.94 -6.63
N SER A 12 19.50 -41.24 -7.36
CA SER A 12 19.97 -39.90 -6.99
C SER A 12 18.82 -38.90 -7.23
N PHE A 13 18.15 -38.52 -6.14
CA PHE A 13 17.09 -37.51 -6.14
C PHE A 13 17.75 -36.11 -6.23
N CYS A 14 17.99 -35.63 -7.45
CA CYS A 14 18.38 -34.24 -7.69
C CYS A 14 17.19 -33.32 -7.36
N VAL A 15 17.14 -32.84 -6.11
CA VAL A 15 16.23 -31.77 -5.70
C VAL A 15 16.70 -30.48 -6.36
N VAL A 16 16.04 -30.10 -7.45
CA VAL A 16 16.26 -28.81 -8.11
C VAL A 16 15.66 -27.72 -7.21
N PHE A 17 16.51 -27.09 -6.40
CA PHE A 17 16.14 -25.86 -5.70
C PHE A 17 16.04 -24.72 -6.71
N ALA A 18 14.83 -24.46 -7.21
CA ALA A 18 14.57 -23.23 -7.92
C ALA A 18 14.81 -22.06 -6.93
N PRO A 19 15.69 -21.09 -7.23
CA PRO A 19 15.87 -19.93 -6.37
C PRO A 19 14.54 -19.18 -6.28
N ALA A 20 13.88 -19.25 -5.12
CA ALA A 20 12.71 -18.45 -4.84
C ALA A 20 13.12 -16.98 -4.94
N LYS A 21 12.63 -16.26 -5.95
CA LYS A 21 12.78 -14.80 -6.01
C LYS A 21 12.00 -14.24 -4.82
N ALA A 22 12.72 -13.82 -3.77
CA ALA A 22 12.12 -13.11 -2.66
C ALA A 22 11.37 -11.89 -3.20
N ALA A 23 10.12 -11.72 -2.79
CA ALA A 23 9.34 -10.54 -3.15
C ALA A 23 9.88 -9.32 -2.39
N PRO A 24 9.80 -8.10 -2.97
CA PRO A 24 10.17 -6.91 -2.24
C PRO A 24 9.33 -6.74 -0.96
N LEU A 25 9.97 -6.24 0.09
CA LEU A 25 9.40 -5.99 1.41
C LEU A 25 9.05 -4.50 1.55
N LEU A 26 7.93 -4.22 2.21
CA LEU A 26 7.51 -2.88 2.59
C LEU A 26 7.60 -2.69 4.10
N SER A 27 8.03 -1.49 4.49
CA SER A 27 7.96 -1.05 5.89
C SER A 27 7.53 0.40 5.97
N ILE A 28 6.78 0.72 7.03
CA ILE A 28 6.43 2.09 7.41
C ILE A 28 7.04 2.32 8.78
N THR A 29 7.80 3.39 8.93
CA THR A 29 8.47 3.76 10.18
C THR A 29 8.31 5.25 10.45
N PRO A 30 8.32 5.69 11.72
CA PRO A 30 8.46 7.12 12.02
C PRO A 30 9.71 7.69 11.35
N ALA A 31 9.59 8.84 10.71
CA ALA A 31 10.71 9.46 10.00
C ALA A 31 11.74 10.05 10.97
N LEU A 32 11.29 10.40 12.17
CA LEU A 32 12.10 10.99 13.22
C LEU A 32 11.88 10.23 14.53
N PRO A 33 12.91 10.11 15.37
CA PRO A 33 12.76 9.49 16.68
C PRO A 33 11.83 10.35 17.56
N GLU A 34 11.03 9.68 18.40
CA GLU A 34 10.08 10.32 19.32
C GLU A 34 10.73 11.34 20.27
N THR A 35 12.04 11.23 20.48
CA THR A 35 12.84 12.13 21.33
C THR A 35 13.22 13.46 20.66
N THR A 36 12.77 13.72 19.44
CA THR A 36 13.09 14.96 18.71
C THR A 36 12.14 16.09 19.14
N TRP A 37 12.45 16.75 20.24
CA TRP A 37 11.62 17.82 20.84
C TRP A 37 11.67 19.15 20.09
N ALA A 38 12.66 19.35 19.21
CA ALA A 38 12.86 20.60 18.48
C ALA A 38 12.89 20.33 16.97
N LEU A 39 11.82 20.72 16.27
CA LEU A 39 11.77 20.70 14.82
C LEU A 39 11.27 22.04 14.28
N PRO A 40 11.65 22.39 13.04
CA PRO A 40 11.04 23.52 12.36
C PRO A 40 9.53 23.27 12.26
N ALA A 41 8.73 24.28 12.61
CA ALA A 41 7.26 24.27 12.64
C ALA A 41 6.56 23.88 11.31
N LYS A 42 7.32 23.51 10.28
CA LYS A 42 6.85 23.21 8.92
C LYS A 42 6.67 21.72 8.62
N VAL A 43 7.19 20.80 9.44
CA VAL A 43 7.05 19.36 9.20
C VAL A 43 5.65 18.90 9.59
N CYS A 44 4.87 18.35 8.64
CA CYS A 44 3.53 17.80 8.87
C CYS A 44 2.59 18.69 9.70
N GLY A 45 2.62 20.01 9.46
CA GLY A 45 1.80 20.97 10.22
C GLY A 45 2.20 21.13 11.69
N GLY A 46 3.46 20.81 12.03
CA GLY A 46 4.01 20.89 13.39
C GLY A 46 3.94 19.59 14.19
N PHE A 47 3.49 18.48 13.58
CA PHE A 47 3.30 17.21 14.28
C PHE A 47 4.32 16.16 13.85
N VAL A 48 5.36 15.99 14.67
CA VAL A 48 6.49 15.08 14.38
C VAL A 48 6.05 13.64 14.18
N ALA A 49 5.14 13.17 15.04
CA ALA A 49 4.63 11.80 15.00
C ALA A 49 3.89 11.47 13.69
N ASP A 50 3.45 12.48 12.93
CA ASP A 50 2.78 12.26 11.65
C ASP A 50 3.76 12.05 10.50
N GLN A 51 5.05 12.38 10.67
CA GLN A 51 6.04 12.18 9.62
C GLN A 51 6.47 10.71 9.58
N LEU A 52 6.16 10.04 8.48
CA LEU A 52 6.44 8.63 8.26
C LEU A 52 7.34 8.42 7.03
N ASN A 53 8.17 7.39 7.08
CA ASN A 53 8.93 6.88 5.96
C ASN A 53 8.29 5.59 5.46
N LEU A 54 7.95 5.56 4.16
CA LEU A 54 7.65 4.35 3.42
C LEU A 54 8.94 3.87 2.77
N VAL A 55 9.35 2.63 3.07
CA VAL A 55 10.58 2.04 2.52
C VAL A 55 10.24 0.73 1.81
N VAL A 56 10.67 0.63 0.55
CA VAL A 56 10.65 -0.60 -0.23
C VAL A 56 12.06 -1.17 -0.28
N SER A 57 12.21 -2.46 0.05
CA SER A 57 13.52 -3.13 0.04
C SER A 57 13.45 -4.51 -0.58
N ASP A 58 14.54 -4.98 -1.18
CA ASP A 58 14.69 -6.37 -1.64
C ASP A 58 16.04 -6.90 -1.18
N ARG A 59 16.04 -8.05 -0.49
CA ARG A 59 17.24 -8.68 0.10
C ARG A 59 18.12 -7.71 0.90
N GLY A 60 17.49 -6.82 1.68
CA GLY A 60 18.19 -5.83 2.51
C GLY A 60 18.69 -4.59 1.76
N LYS A 61 18.55 -4.52 0.44
CA LYS A 61 18.82 -3.31 -0.34
C LYS A 61 17.56 -2.46 -0.42
N ILE A 62 17.66 -1.17 -0.07
CA ILE A 62 16.57 -0.21 -0.30
C ILE A 62 16.43 0.00 -1.81
N LEU A 63 15.24 -0.26 -2.33
CA LEU A 63 14.88 0.00 -3.72
C LEU A 63 14.39 1.45 -3.87
N ALA A 64 13.47 1.87 -3.01
CA ALA A 64 12.91 3.21 -2.99
C ALA A 64 12.45 3.59 -1.59
N GLN A 65 12.37 4.90 -1.33
CA GLN A 65 11.83 5.45 -0.09
C GLN A 65 11.08 6.74 -0.36
N ASN A 66 10.02 6.99 0.41
CA ASN A 66 9.30 8.25 0.38
C ASN A 66 8.94 8.69 1.80
N THR A 67 9.04 9.98 2.09
CA THR A 67 8.63 10.57 3.36
C THR A 67 7.30 11.30 3.16
N PHE A 68 6.31 10.98 3.98
CA PHE A 68 4.96 11.53 3.88
C PHE A 68 4.39 11.86 5.27
N CYS A 69 3.28 12.59 5.28
CA CYS A 69 2.57 12.93 6.51
C CYS A 69 1.29 12.10 6.61
N SER A 70 1.12 11.39 7.73
CA SER A 70 -0.14 10.73 8.07
C SER A 70 -0.59 11.10 9.47
N SER A 71 -1.83 11.58 9.58
CA SER A 71 -2.39 12.05 10.84
C SER A 71 -2.43 10.93 11.88
N TYR A 72 -2.00 11.26 13.09
CA TYR A 72 -1.88 10.33 14.22
C TYR A 72 -0.87 9.21 13.97
N GLY A 73 0.16 9.46 13.15
CA GLY A 73 1.28 8.54 12.92
C GLY A 73 0.90 7.15 12.40
N SER A 74 -0.22 7.04 11.68
CA SER A 74 -0.77 5.74 11.26
C SER A 74 -0.95 5.66 9.75
N ALA A 75 -0.40 4.63 9.11
CA ALA A 75 -0.59 4.34 7.71
C ALA A 75 -0.49 2.83 7.46
N LYS A 76 -1.01 2.36 6.32
CA LYS A 76 -0.90 0.97 5.88
C LYS A 76 -0.39 0.95 4.45
N ALA A 77 0.54 0.06 4.14
CA ALA A 77 0.99 -0.14 2.77
C ALA A 77 0.98 -1.62 2.41
N ARG A 78 0.75 -1.91 1.13
CA ARG A 78 0.94 -3.24 0.56
C ARG A 78 1.54 -3.14 -0.84
N LEU A 79 2.34 -4.14 -1.19
CA LEU A 79 2.95 -4.26 -2.51
C LEU A 79 2.03 -5.10 -3.39
N ILE A 80 1.82 -4.65 -4.61
CA ILE A 80 1.04 -5.32 -5.63
C ILE A 80 1.95 -5.48 -6.84
N THR A 81 1.92 -6.64 -7.48
CA THR A 81 2.62 -6.89 -8.73
C THR A 81 1.58 -7.23 -9.78
N ASP A 82 1.55 -6.49 -10.89
CA ASP A 82 0.61 -6.74 -11.98
C ASP A 82 1.04 -7.95 -12.83
N HIS A 83 0.25 -8.27 -13.86
CA HIS A 83 0.56 -9.35 -14.80
C HIS A 83 1.75 -9.04 -15.73
N ALA A 84 2.15 -7.77 -15.87
CA ALA A 84 3.31 -7.34 -16.63
C ALA A 84 4.58 -7.22 -15.77
N HIS A 85 4.53 -7.66 -14.51
CA HIS A 85 5.61 -7.59 -13.51
C HIS A 85 6.02 -6.18 -13.08
N HIS A 86 5.15 -5.18 -13.25
CA HIS A 86 5.31 -3.88 -12.62
C HIS A 86 4.88 -3.95 -11.15
N HIS A 87 5.60 -3.21 -10.31
CA HIS A 87 5.34 -3.14 -8.89
C HIS A 87 4.64 -1.84 -8.53
N PHE A 88 3.57 -1.94 -7.75
CA PHE A 88 2.82 -0.83 -7.22
C PHE A 88 2.77 -0.92 -5.69
N VAL A 89 2.90 0.22 -5.03
CA VAL A 89 2.65 0.35 -3.60
C VAL A 89 1.29 0.99 -3.42
N LEU A 90 0.42 0.31 -2.69
CA LEU A 90 -0.87 0.85 -2.30
C LEU A 90 -0.77 1.35 -0.85
N LEU A 91 -0.88 2.67 -0.67
CA LEU A 91 -0.68 3.35 0.61
C LEU A 91 -2.00 3.97 1.10
N GLU A 92 -2.50 3.49 2.24
CA GLU A 92 -3.57 4.14 2.99
C GLU A 92 -2.99 5.06 4.07
N TYR A 93 -3.37 6.33 4.05
CA TYR A 93 -2.93 7.31 5.04
C TYR A 93 -4.03 8.32 5.37
N LYS A 94 -3.83 9.13 6.40
CA LYS A 94 -4.81 10.11 6.88
C LYS A 94 -4.27 11.54 6.77
N ALA A 95 -5.10 12.50 6.42
CA ALA A 95 -4.78 13.91 6.48
C ALA A 95 -5.85 14.70 7.24
N GLY A 96 -5.46 15.78 7.92
CA GLY A 96 -6.36 16.57 8.76
C GLY A 96 -6.39 16.09 10.22
N ARG A 97 -7.05 16.84 11.09
CA ARG A 97 -7.13 16.53 12.53
C ARG A 97 -8.52 16.78 13.07
N GLY A 98 -8.92 15.96 14.04
CA GLY A 98 -10.24 15.97 14.65
C GLY A 98 -11.12 14.85 14.12
N ALA A 99 -12.11 14.45 14.92
CA ALA A 99 -12.91 13.25 14.68
C ALA A 99 -13.59 13.23 13.30
N ASN A 100 -14.12 14.37 12.82
CA ASN A 100 -14.80 14.49 11.53
C ASN A 100 -14.08 15.36 10.49
N ALA A 101 -12.90 15.89 10.81
CA ALA A 101 -12.08 16.68 9.87
C ALA A 101 -10.90 15.88 9.30
N THR A 102 -10.77 14.60 9.66
CA THR A 102 -9.75 13.70 9.11
C THR A 102 -10.26 13.02 7.83
N THR A 103 -9.48 13.10 6.75
CA THR A 103 -9.72 12.37 5.51
C THR A 103 -8.75 11.21 5.38
N THR A 104 -9.25 10.00 5.10
CA THR A 104 -8.43 8.85 4.73
C THR A 104 -8.25 8.85 3.22
N TYR A 105 -7.02 8.70 2.74
CA TYR A 105 -6.66 8.60 1.34
C TYR A 105 -6.12 7.21 1.02
N LEU A 106 -6.31 6.80 -0.22
CA LEU A 106 -5.61 5.71 -0.89
C LEU A 106 -4.74 6.31 -1.98
N ALA A 107 -3.43 6.18 -1.84
CA ALA A 107 -2.46 6.46 -2.88
C ALA A 107 -2.01 5.15 -3.54
N LEU A 108 -1.82 5.20 -4.85
CA LEU A 108 -1.16 4.17 -5.62
C LEU A 108 0.13 4.78 -6.18
N ASP A 109 1.26 4.26 -5.72
CA ASP A 109 2.58 4.65 -6.19
C ASP A 109 3.12 3.55 -7.12
N ARG A 110 3.59 3.91 -8.30
CA ARG A 110 4.38 2.99 -9.14
C ARG A 110 5.82 2.98 -8.65
N LEU A 111 6.42 1.80 -8.54
CA LEU A 111 7.83 1.62 -8.18
C LEU A 111 8.67 1.46 -9.46
N ASP A 112 9.29 2.54 -9.92
CA ASP A 112 10.13 2.55 -11.14
C ASP A 112 10.98 3.83 -11.26
N PRO A 113 12.31 3.80 -11.04
CA PRO A 113 13.03 3.16 -9.92
C PRO A 113 12.73 3.82 -8.56
N GLU A 114 12.06 4.97 -8.57
CA GLU A 114 11.57 5.69 -7.40
C GLU A 114 10.07 5.40 -7.20
N LEU A 115 9.49 5.89 -6.10
CA LEU A 115 8.05 5.85 -5.90
C LEU A 115 7.39 7.07 -6.54
N THR A 116 6.57 6.85 -7.56
CA THR A 116 5.81 7.91 -8.23
C THR A 116 4.32 7.74 -7.95
N GLU A 117 3.69 8.71 -7.28
CA GLU A 117 2.24 8.72 -7.06
C GLU A 117 1.53 8.86 -8.42
N VAL A 118 0.84 7.80 -8.85
CA VAL A 118 0.06 7.79 -10.10
C VAL A 118 -1.41 8.06 -9.86
N LEU A 119 -1.89 7.81 -8.64
CA LEU A 119 -3.27 8.05 -8.25
C LEU A 119 -3.35 8.34 -6.76
N ARG A 120 -4.22 9.29 -6.41
CA ARG A 120 -4.66 9.52 -5.04
C ARG A 120 -6.16 9.74 -5.00
N VAL A 121 -6.87 8.93 -4.22
CA VAL A 121 -8.31 9.07 -4.02
C VAL A 121 -8.67 9.14 -2.54
N PRO A 122 -9.62 9.98 -2.13
CA PRO A 122 -10.12 9.94 -0.76
C PRO A 122 -10.95 8.66 -0.59
N LEU A 123 -10.60 7.85 0.41
CA LEU A 123 -11.43 6.72 0.82
C LEU A 123 -12.50 7.13 1.81
N SER A 124 -12.29 8.17 2.60
CA SER A 124 -13.27 8.51 3.62
C SER A 124 -13.10 9.94 4.12
N TRP A 125 -14.15 10.75 4.13
CA TRP A 125 -14.11 12.17 4.50
C TRP A 125 -15.41 12.64 5.15
N GLY A 126 -15.33 13.70 5.95
CA GLY A 126 -16.50 14.31 6.57
C GLY A 126 -17.41 14.99 5.55
N THR A 127 -18.72 14.78 5.68
CA THR A 127 -19.76 15.34 4.81
C THR A 127 -20.79 16.17 5.57
N GLY A 128 -20.54 16.41 6.84
CA GLY A 128 -21.31 17.23 7.76
C GLY A 128 -20.69 17.17 9.16
N PRO A 129 -21.27 17.86 10.16
CA PRO A 129 -20.77 17.86 11.53
C PRO A 129 -20.69 16.46 12.14
N THR A 130 -21.59 15.56 11.74
CA THR A 130 -21.69 14.17 12.23
C THR A 130 -21.76 13.13 11.12
N ALA A 131 -21.65 13.53 9.85
CA ALA A 131 -21.82 12.64 8.71
C ALA A 131 -20.48 12.37 8.01
N ARG A 132 -20.34 11.17 7.45
CA ARG A 132 -19.11 10.73 6.78
C ARG A 132 -19.45 9.91 5.55
N PHE A 133 -18.68 10.11 4.49
CA PHE A 133 -18.69 9.24 3.33
C PHE A 133 -17.49 8.29 3.39
N THR A 134 -17.68 7.03 2.97
CA THR A 134 -16.63 6.02 2.93
C THR A 134 -16.70 5.19 1.64
N TYR A 135 -15.57 4.99 0.98
CA TYR A 135 -15.37 4.00 -0.05
C TYR A 135 -14.72 2.75 0.54
N HIS A 136 -15.35 1.60 0.31
CA HIS A 136 -14.64 0.32 0.37
C HIS A 136 -14.03 0.05 -1.00
N TYR A 137 -12.81 -0.46 -1.04
CA TYR A 137 -12.12 -0.70 -2.30
C TYR A 137 -11.65 -2.14 -2.43
N THR A 138 -11.60 -2.62 -3.68
CA THR A 138 -10.97 -3.87 -4.07
C THR A 138 -9.98 -3.60 -5.20
N VAL A 139 -8.88 -4.34 -5.23
CA VAL A 139 -7.88 -4.29 -6.31
C VAL A 139 -8.12 -5.45 -7.27
N GLY A 140 -8.25 -5.13 -8.55
CA GLY A 140 -8.17 -6.08 -9.67
C GLY A 140 -6.86 -5.93 -10.42
N LEU A 141 -6.36 -7.02 -10.99
CA LEU A 141 -5.16 -7.06 -11.83
C LEU A 141 -5.58 -7.53 -13.22
N PRO A 142 -5.88 -6.62 -14.15
CA PRO A 142 -6.34 -7.01 -15.47
C PRO A 142 -5.20 -7.68 -16.27
N ALA A 143 -5.55 -8.62 -17.15
CA ALA A 143 -4.57 -9.42 -17.90
C ALA A 143 -3.55 -8.62 -18.72
N PRO A 144 -3.90 -7.46 -19.35
CA PRO A 144 -2.93 -6.61 -20.03
C PRO A 144 -1.87 -5.96 -19.12
N GLY A 145 -1.98 -6.10 -17.79
CA GLY A 145 -1.19 -5.35 -16.81
C GLY A 145 -1.92 -4.10 -16.29
N GLY A 146 -1.32 -3.42 -15.33
CA GLY A 146 -1.91 -2.29 -14.62
C GLY A 146 -2.70 -2.72 -13.37
N VAL A 147 -3.48 -1.77 -12.83
CA VAL A 147 -4.25 -1.94 -11.60
C VAL A 147 -5.67 -1.38 -11.79
N ASP A 148 -6.68 -2.19 -11.48
CA ASP A 148 -8.06 -1.73 -11.35
C ASP A 148 -8.39 -1.49 -9.89
N LEU A 149 -8.87 -0.29 -9.57
CA LEU A 149 -9.44 0.02 -8.25
C LEU A 149 -10.95 0.15 -8.38
N ILE A 150 -11.66 -0.79 -7.76
CA ILE A 150 -13.13 -0.78 -7.70
C ILE A 150 -13.52 -0.26 -6.33
N LEU A 151 -14.09 0.94 -6.30
CA LEU A 151 -14.55 1.66 -5.13
C LEU A 151 -16.07 1.53 -5.01
N LYS A 152 -16.56 1.18 -3.82
CA LYS A 152 -17.99 1.07 -3.49
C LYS A 152 -18.32 2.06 -2.39
N GLY A 153 -19.09 3.08 -2.74
CA GLY A 153 -19.44 4.17 -1.83
C GLY A 153 -20.53 3.79 -0.85
N GLN A 154 -20.35 4.21 0.40
CA GLN A 154 -21.32 4.10 1.48
C GLN A 154 -21.38 5.44 2.24
N GLU A 155 -22.59 5.84 2.62
CA GLU A 155 -22.84 7.01 3.45
C GLU A 155 -23.20 6.56 4.86
N ASP A 156 -22.53 7.14 5.87
CA ASP A 156 -22.86 6.95 7.28
C ASP A 156 -23.42 8.25 7.86
N GLY A 157 -24.64 8.19 8.40
CA GLY A 157 -25.35 9.34 8.99
C GLY A 157 -26.29 10.07 8.02
N ARG A 158 -26.81 11.23 8.44
CA ARG A 158 -27.65 12.09 7.60
C ARG A 158 -26.77 13.19 7.00
N PRO A 159 -26.49 13.16 5.68
CA PRO A 159 -25.67 14.21 5.07
C PRO A 159 -26.44 15.54 5.05
N ASP A 160 -25.74 16.63 5.34
CA ASP A 160 -26.36 17.96 5.36
C ASP A 160 -26.54 18.52 3.95
N CYS A 161 -25.59 18.30 3.03
CA CYS A 161 -25.72 18.53 1.58
C CYS A 161 -24.49 18.02 0.80
N CYS A 162 -24.58 17.97 -0.54
CA CYS A 162 -23.44 17.88 -1.46
C CYS A 162 -22.56 16.62 -1.38
N VAL A 163 -23.12 15.49 -0.94
CA VAL A 163 -22.42 14.19 -0.91
C VAL A 163 -22.60 13.49 -2.26
N PRO A 164 -21.53 12.89 -2.82
CA PRO A 164 -21.69 11.99 -3.96
C PRO A 164 -22.64 10.87 -3.54
N ARG A 165 -23.71 10.63 -4.33
CA ARG A 165 -24.57 9.47 -4.08
C ARG A 165 -23.70 8.22 -4.04
N ALA A 166 -24.02 7.31 -3.12
CA ALA A 166 -23.46 5.96 -3.08
C ALA A 166 -23.37 5.40 -4.51
N SER A 167 -22.13 5.28 -4.98
CA SER A 167 -21.82 4.92 -6.36
C SER A 167 -20.62 3.99 -6.37
N ASN A 168 -20.63 3.11 -7.37
CA ASN A 168 -19.46 2.30 -7.67
C ASN A 168 -18.61 3.05 -8.68
N LEU A 169 -17.33 3.21 -8.39
CA LEU A 169 -16.35 3.83 -9.28
C LEU A 169 -15.26 2.81 -9.58
N THR A 170 -14.99 2.58 -10.86
CA THR A 170 -13.84 1.78 -11.29
C THR A 170 -12.81 2.72 -11.88
N ILE A 171 -11.59 2.67 -11.36
CA ILE A 171 -10.45 3.44 -11.86
C ILE A 171 -9.45 2.44 -12.43
N HIS A 172 -9.18 2.54 -13.73
CA HIS A 172 -8.14 1.77 -14.38
C HIS A 172 -6.86 2.60 -14.42
N VAL A 173 -5.78 2.08 -13.86
CA VAL A 173 -4.44 2.66 -13.95
C VAL A 173 -3.63 1.76 -14.88
N SER A 174 -3.37 2.25 -16.08
CA SER A 174 -2.54 1.56 -17.05
C SER A 174 -1.05 1.73 -16.74
N ASN A 175 -0.24 0.87 -17.35
CA ASN A 175 1.22 1.00 -17.37
C ASN A 175 1.71 2.17 -18.21
#